data_AF-A0AAP0NGL7-F1
#
_entry.id   AF-A0AAP0NGL7-F1
#
_cell.length_a   1.000
_cell.length_b   1.000
_cell.length_c   1.000
_cell.angle_alpha   90.00
_cell.angle_beta   90.00
_cell.angle_gamma   90.00
#
_symmetry.space_group_name_H-M   'P 1'
#
loop_
_entity.id
_entity.type
_entity.pdbx_description
1 polymer ?
#
loop_
_entity_poly.entity_id
_entity_poly.type
_entity_poly.pdbx_seq_one_letter_code
_entity_poly.pdbx_strand_id
1 'polypeptide(L)'
;MNAEVVVKAGLGIWERSWGWGLGWGDERLVKGEEIGARVKELMGDEKLRGRAKKVGEEAIKAYGVSGSSEKVLIGVIELLNQKMRN
;
A
#
# COMPACT_ATOMS: atom_id res chain seq x y z
N MET A 1 -3.09 -4.76 9.81
CA MET A 1 -2.95 -3.30 9.61
C MET A 1 -2.61 -2.95 8.16
N ASN A 2 -1.45 -3.33 7.60
CA ASN A 2 -1.07 -2.94 6.23
C ASN A 2 -2.04 -3.43 5.14
N ALA A 3 -2.50 -4.68 5.24
CA ALA A 3 -3.47 -5.24 4.28
C ALA A 3 -4.80 -4.44 4.25
N GLU A 4 -5.20 -3.89 5.39
CA GLU A 4 -6.38 -3.03 5.46
C GLU A 4 -6.16 -1.68 4.76
N VAL A 5 -4.97 -1.10 4.91
CA VAL A 5 -4.58 0.13 4.21
C VAL A 5 -4.57 -0.11 2.69
N VAL A 6 -4.05 -1.25 2.23
CA VAL A 6 -4.04 -1.63 0.81
C VAL A 6 -5.45 -1.65 0.23
N VAL A 7 -6.42 -2.25 0.94
CA VAL A 7 -7.83 -2.27 0.51
C VAL A 7 -8.42 -0.86 0.53
N LYS A 8 -8.24 -0.10 1.61
CA LYS A 8 -8.79 1.26 1.75
C LYS A 8 -8.21 2.25 0.73
N ALA A 9 -6.94 2.12 0.39
CA ALA A 9 -6.28 2.90 -0.65
C ALA A 9 -6.72 2.49 -2.06
N GLY A 10 -7.37 1.33 -2.22
CA GLY A 10 -7.77 0.82 -3.53
C GLY A 10 -6.63 0.18 -4.32
N LEU A 11 -5.59 -0.30 -3.63
CA LEU A 11 -4.40 -0.95 -4.21
C LEU A 11 -4.57 -2.47 -4.37
N GLY A 12 -5.52 -3.10 -3.68
CA GLY A 12 -5.70 -4.54 -3.74
C GLY A 12 -6.95 -5.04 -3.00
N ILE A 13 -7.05 -6.36 -2.90
CA ILE A 13 -8.05 -7.08 -2.11
C ILE A 13 -7.39 -7.79 -0.93
N TRP A 14 -8.17 -8.09 0.11
CA TRP A 14 -7.68 -8.84 1.26
C TRP A 14 -8.78 -9.73 1.83
N GLU A 15 -8.49 -11.04 1.93
CA GLU A 15 -9.36 -12.00 2.60
C GLU A 15 -8.98 -12.10 4.09
N ARG A 16 -9.82 -11.53 4.95
CA ARG A 16 -9.53 -11.43 6.39
C ARG A 16 -9.59 -12.78 7.09
N SER A 17 -10.34 -13.74 6.53
CA SER A 17 -10.54 -15.06 7.12
C SER A 17 -9.35 -16.01 6.94
N TRP A 18 -8.31 -15.64 6.17
CA TRP A 18 -7.13 -16.48 5.98
C TRP A 18 -6.15 -16.49 7.16
N GLY A 19 -6.30 -15.56 8.11
CA GLY A 19 -5.36 -15.43 9.23
C GLY A 19 -3.98 -14.94 8.79
N TRP A 20 -2.97 -15.13 9.66
CA TRP A 20 -1.61 -14.59 9.46
C TRP A 20 -0.51 -15.63 9.22
N GLY A 21 -0.80 -16.93 9.38
CA GLY A 21 0.14 -18.02 9.05
C GLY A 21 1.41 -18.09 9.92
N LEU A 22 1.40 -17.48 11.11
CA LEU A 22 2.52 -17.40 12.05
C LEU A 22 2.30 -18.18 13.36
N GLY A 23 1.38 -19.15 13.40
CA GLY A 23 1.05 -20.01 14.54
C GLY A 23 0.17 -19.39 15.62
N TRP A 24 0.00 -18.06 15.69
CA TRP A 24 -0.66 -17.38 16.82
C TRP A 24 -2.17 -17.21 16.53
N GLY A 25 -2.92 -18.32 16.55
CA GLY A 25 -4.39 -18.36 16.49
C GLY A 25 -5.03 -18.31 15.09
N ASP A 26 -6.32 -18.70 15.03
CA ASP A 26 -7.25 -18.74 13.87
C ASP A 26 -6.62 -19.05 12.50
N GLU A 27 -5.72 -20.02 12.49
CA GLU A 27 -5.05 -20.47 11.28
C GLU A 27 -5.88 -21.52 10.58
N ARG A 28 -6.17 -21.25 9.31
CA ARG A 28 -6.81 -22.20 8.43
C ARG A 28 -5.89 -22.46 7.24
N LEU A 29 -5.74 -23.73 6.87
CA LEU A 29 -5.14 -24.09 5.60
C LEU A 29 -6.04 -23.59 4.47
N VAL A 30 -5.57 -22.54 3.78
CA VAL A 30 -6.26 -21.97 2.62
C VAL A 30 -6.07 -22.91 1.43
N LYS A 31 -7.18 -23.28 0.79
CA LYS A 31 -7.16 -24.21 -0.34
C LYS A 31 -6.72 -23.53 -1.64
N GLY A 32 -6.11 -24.28 -2.54
CA GLY A 32 -5.65 -23.76 -3.83
C GLY A 32 -6.77 -23.19 -4.68
N GLU A 33 -7.97 -23.77 -4.62
CA GLU A 33 -9.16 -23.28 -5.33
C GLU A 33 -9.58 -21.89 -4.84
N GLU A 34 -9.50 -21.66 -3.54
CA GLU A 34 -9.84 -20.39 -2.90
C GLU A 34 -8.84 -19.30 -3.28
N ILE A 35 -7.55 -19.63 -3.29
CA ILE A 35 -6.48 -18.74 -3.78
C ILE A 35 -6.72 -18.41 -5.27
N GLY A 36 -6.97 -19.43 -6.09
CA GLY A 36 -7.19 -19.27 -7.53
C GLY A 36 -8.40 -18.39 -7.84
N ALA A 37 -9.47 -18.49 -7.06
CA ALA A 37 -10.64 -17.62 -7.19
C ALA A 37 -10.29 -16.15 -6.91
N ARG A 38 -9.57 -15.87 -5.81
CA ARG A 38 -9.15 -14.50 -5.46
C ARG A 38 -8.16 -13.91 -6.46
N VAL A 39 -7.26 -14.72 -7.01
CA VAL A 39 -6.35 -14.28 -8.09
C VAL A 39 -7.14 -13.89 -9.34
N LYS A 40 -8.11 -14.70 -9.76
CA LYS A 40 -8.97 -14.38 -10.92
C LYS A 40 -9.77 -13.09 -10.71
N GLU A 41 -10.35 -12.92 -9.52
CA GLU A 41 -11.05 -11.69 -9.12
C GLU A 41 -10.13 -10.46 -9.21
N LEU A 42 -8.96 -10.53 -8.57
CA LEU A 42 -7.99 -9.44 -8.56
C LEU A 42 -7.57 -9.04 -10.00
N MET A 43 -7.26 -10.03 -10.84
CA MET A 43 -6.78 -9.78 -12.21
C MET A 43 -7.89 -9.25 -13.13
N GLY A 44 -9.14 -9.65 -12.89
CA GLY A 44 -10.31 -9.28 -13.68
C GLY A 44 -10.99 -7.97 -13.27
N ASP A 45 -10.70 -7.41 -12.09
CA ASP A 45 -11.32 -6.17 -11.62
C ASP A 45 -10.69 -4.91 -12.26
N GLU A 46 -11.31 -4.44 -13.34
CA GLU A 46 -10.91 -3.20 -14.03
C GLU A 46 -11.05 -1.94 -13.16
N LYS A 47 -12.04 -1.91 -12.25
CA LYS A 47 -12.22 -0.77 -11.35
C LYS A 47 -11.10 -0.71 -10.33
N LEU A 48 -10.68 -1.87 -9.79
CA LEU A 48 -9.51 -1.96 -8.93
C LEU A 48 -8.25 -1.51 -9.67
N ARG A 49 -8.05 -1.97 -10.91
CA ARG A 49 -6.93 -1.52 -11.75
C ARG A 49 -6.91 0.00 -11.92
N GLY A 50 -8.07 0.61 -12.17
CA GLY A 50 -8.20 2.07 -12.26
C GLY A 50 -7.86 2.80 -10.96
N ARG A 51 -8.34 2.29 -9.81
CA ARG A 51 -8.00 2.85 -8.49
C ARG A 51 -6.50 2.72 -8.20
N ALA A 52 -5.92 1.54 -8.42
CA ALA A 52 -4.50 1.29 -8.19
C ALA A 52 -3.61 2.18 -9.07
N LYS A 53 -3.98 2.38 -10.34
CA LYS A 53 -3.31 3.33 -11.24
C LYS A 53 -3.32 4.76 -10.66
N LYS A 54 -4.49 5.23 -10.19
CA LYS A 54 -4.63 6.56 -9.59
C LYS A 54 -3.74 6.71 -8.36
N VAL A 55 -3.66 5.70 -7.49
CA VAL A 55 -2.75 5.74 -6.34
C VAL A 55 -1.30 5.90 -6.78
N GLY A 56 -0.89 5.19 -7.83
CA GLY A 56 0.44 5.34 -8.44
C GLY A 56 0.68 6.76 -8.98
N GLU A 57 -0.29 7.34 -9.69
CA GLU A 57 -0.20 8.71 -10.19
C GLU A 57 -0.08 9.74 -9.05
N GLU A 58 -0.82 9.58 -7.95
CA GLU A 58 -0.70 10.45 -6.78
C GLU A 58 0.63 10.25 -6.05
N ALA A 59 1.16 9.03 -5.99
CA ALA A 59 2.50 8.78 -5.44
C ALA A 59 3.57 9.50 -6.27
N ILE A 60 3.48 9.46 -7.60
CA ILE A 60 4.37 10.19 -8.51
C ILE A 60 4.33 11.69 -8.24
N LYS A 61 3.13 12.27 -8.09
CA LYS A 61 2.97 13.68 -7.73
C LYS A 61 3.57 14.02 -6.37
N ALA A 62 3.44 13.11 -5.39
CA ALA A 62 3.93 13.32 -4.04
C ALA A 62 5.47 13.37 -3.98
N TYR A 63 6.19 12.50 -4.72
CA TYR A 63 7.65 12.51 -4.74
C TYR A 63 8.27 13.39 -5.83
N GLY A 64 7.48 13.86 -6.80
CA GLY A 64 7.94 14.76 -7.87
C GLY A 64 8.24 16.19 -7.39
N VAL A 65 8.67 17.04 -8.32
CA VAL A 65 9.00 18.45 -8.06
C VAL A 65 7.78 19.20 -7.53
N SER A 66 7.98 19.96 -6.46
CA SER A 66 6.94 20.62 -5.65
C SER A 66 5.96 19.68 -4.95
N GLY A 67 6.26 18.37 -4.95
CA GLY A 67 5.49 17.33 -4.28
C GLY A 67 5.57 17.41 -2.76
N SER A 68 4.62 16.77 -2.08
CA SER A 68 4.55 16.79 -0.61
C SER A 68 5.75 16.09 0.04
N SER A 69 6.19 14.95 -0.50
CA SER A 69 7.35 14.23 0.01
C SER A 69 8.65 15.00 -0.21
N GLU A 70 8.82 15.65 -1.37
CA GLU A 70 9.98 16.51 -1.66
C GLU A 70 10.03 17.68 -0.67
N LYS A 71 8.91 18.39 -0.49
CA LYS A 71 8.82 19.54 0.45
C LYS A 71 9.22 19.18 1.86
N VAL A 72 8.72 18.03 2.37
CA VAL A 72 9.08 17.55 3.70
C VAL A 72 10.56 17.21 3.78
N LEU A 73 11.10 16.53 2.77
CA LEU A 73 12.52 16.19 2.71
C LEU A 73 13.42 17.43 2.72
N ILE A 74 13.09 18.44 1.91
CA ILE A 74 13.81 19.72 1.89
C ILE A 74 13.76 20.38 3.28
N GLY A 75 12.58 20.45 3.91
CA GLY A 75 12.46 21.04 5.25
C GLY A 75 13.29 20.31 6.31
N VAL A 76 13.39 18.98 6.23
CA VAL A 76 14.27 18.19 7.12
C VAL A 76 15.75 18.52 6.87
N ILE A 77 16.18 18.63 5.62
CA ILE A 77 17.56 18.99 5.26
C ILE A 77 17.91 20.39 5.79
N GLU A 78 17.01 21.36 5.61
CA GLU A 78 17.19 22.72 6.12
C GLU A 78 17.33 22.77 7.65
N LEU A 79 16.47 22.03 8.36
CA LEU A 79 16.52 21.91 9.81
C LEU A 79 17.86 21.33 10.29
N LEU A 80 18.35 20.28 9.63
CA LEU A 80 19.64 19.67 9.96
C LEU A 80 20.80 20.64 9.69
N ASN A 81 20.76 21.36 8.57
CA ASN A 81 21.76 22.36 8.24
C ASN A 81 21.77 23.53 9.23
N GLN A 82 20.63 23.93 9.79
CA GLN A 82 20.58 24.91 10.87
C GLN A 82 21.22 24.36 12.15
N LYS A 83 20.90 23.12 12.53
CA LYS A 83 21.48 22.49 13.73
C LYS A 83 22.99 22.30 13.67
N MET A 84 23.56 22.02 12.49
CA MET A 84 25.02 21.86 12.34
C MET A 84 25.79 23.19 12.31
N ARG A 85 25.09 24.31 12.10
CA ARG A 85 25.69 25.65 12.08
C ARG A 85 25.65 26.36 13.44
N ASN A 86 24.89 25.82 14.40
CA ASN A 86 24.78 26.28 15.79
C ASN A 86 25.61 25.38 16.71
#